data_AF-A0A7Y2XQN3-F1
#
_entry.id   AF-A0A7Y2XQN3-F1
#
_cell.length_a   1.000
_cell.length_b   1.000
_cell.length_c   1.000
_cell.angle_alpha   90.00
_cell.angle_beta   90.00
_cell.angle_gamma   90.00
#
_symmetry.space_group_name_H-M   'P 1'
#
loop_
_entity.id
_entity.type
_entity.pdbx_description
1 polymer ?
#
loop_
_entity_poly.entity_id
_entity_poly.type
_entity_poly.pdbx_seq_one_letter_code
_entity_poly.pdbx_strand_id
1 'polypeptide(L)'
;SQRALDELIRTMASHAAYQIAEVYGFRGDNDKAFEWLQESLVIRDSGLVSTLGNPAFYDLRVDPRWQPFLDRLGLLEFWLEMPAEHGGPTH
;
A
#
# COMPACT_ATOMS: atom_id res chain seq x y z
N SER A 1 -10.74 -5.20 14.18
CA SER A 1 -11.59 -4.30 15.00
C SER A 1 -10.91 -2.93 15.07
N GLN A 2 -11.64 -1.84 15.38
CA GLN A 2 -11.04 -0.50 15.47
C GLN A 2 -9.97 -0.43 16.57
N ARG A 3 -10.22 -1.02 17.74
CA ARG A 3 -9.30 -1.05 18.87
C ARG A 3 -7.91 -1.63 18.53
N ALA A 4 -7.86 -2.71 17.72
CA ALA A 4 -6.59 -3.31 17.31
C ALA A 4 -5.78 -2.40 16.37
N LEU A 5 -6.46 -1.61 15.53
CA LEU A 5 -5.82 -0.63 14.66
C LEU A 5 -5.27 0.56 15.47
N ASP A 6 -6.06 1.07 16.41
CA ASP A 6 -5.62 2.15 17.30
C ASP A 6 -4.39 1.74 18.11
N GLU A 7 -4.35 0.49 18.58
CA GLU A 7 -3.21 -0.06 19.30
C GLU A 7 -1.97 -0.19 18.39
N LEU A 8 -2.12 -0.71 17.18
CA LEU A 8 -1.04 -0.81 16.18
C LEU A 8 -0.44 0.57 15.86
N ILE A 9 -1.30 1.58 15.61
CA ILE A 9 -0.85 2.96 15.35
C ILE A 9 -0.07 3.50 16.55
N ARG A 10 -0.57 3.30 17.77
CA ARG A 10 0.07 3.82 18.98
C ARG A 10 1.44 3.19 19.27
N THR A 11 1.59 1.89 19.00
CA THR A 11 2.78 1.14 19.45
C THR A 11 3.81 0.92 18.35
N MET A 12 3.40 0.94 17.08
CA MET A 12 4.24 0.48 15.98
C MET A 12 4.26 1.42 14.77
N ALA A 13 3.60 2.58 14.79
CA ALA A 13 3.58 3.49 13.64
C ALA A 13 4.98 3.87 13.10
N SER A 14 6.01 3.89 13.96
CA SER A 14 7.40 4.17 13.53
C SER A 14 8.08 3.03 12.76
N HIS A 15 7.49 1.83 12.73
CA HIS A 15 8.05 0.63 12.11
C HIS A 15 7.06 -0.20 11.30
N ALA A 16 5.77 0.13 11.33
CA ALA A 16 4.70 -0.67 10.76
C ALA A 16 3.68 0.19 9.98
N ALA A 17 4.15 1.29 9.38
CA ALA A 17 3.31 2.15 8.57
C ALA A 17 2.70 1.37 7.39
N TYR A 18 3.46 0.44 6.80
CA TYR A 18 2.96 -0.41 5.74
C TYR A 18 1.81 -1.33 6.21
N GLN A 19 1.94 -1.97 7.36
CA GLN A 19 0.88 -2.84 7.90
C GLN A 19 -0.37 -2.05 8.30
N ILE A 20 -0.20 -0.81 8.76
CA ILE A 20 -1.34 0.07 9.01
C ILE A 20 -2.05 0.41 7.69
N ALA A 21 -1.28 0.69 6.62
CA ALA A 21 -1.85 0.90 5.28
C ALA A 21 -2.62 -0.34 4.80
N GLU A 22 -2.11 -1.56 5.03
CA GLU A 22 -2.81 -2.81 4.70
C GLU A 22 -4.17 -2.90 5.37
N VAL A 23 -4.27 -2.52 6.66
CA VAL A 23 -5.55 -2.55 7.38
C VAL A 23 -6.56 -1.56 6.77
N TYR A 24 -6.12 -0.38 6.37
CA TYR A 24 -7.00 0.61 5.72
C TYR A 24 -7.38 0.18 4.29
N GLY A 25 -6.42 -0.31 3.50
CA GLY A 25 -6.66 -0.82 2.15
C GLY A 25 -7.65 -1.98 2.14
N PHE A 26 -7.50 -2.94 3.06
CA PHE A 26 -8.45 -4.04 3.22
C PHE A 26 -9.87 -3.59 3.61
N ARG A 27 -10.01 -2.40 4.23
CA ARG A 27 -11.30 -1.80 4.57
C ARG A 27 -11.88 -0.93 3.46
N GLY A 28 -11.16 -0.75 2.35
CA GLY A 28 -11.55 0.14 1.26
C GLY A 28 -11.39 1.64 1.57
N ASP A 29 -10.68 1.98 2.64
CA ASP A 29 -10.37 3.38 2.97
C ASP A 29 -9.07 3.79 2.26
N ASN A 30 -9.19 4.07 0.96
CA ASN A 30 -8.06 4.38 0.10
C ASN A 30 -7.30 5.63 0.57
N ASP A 31 -8.01 6.64 1.09
CA ASP A 31 -7.37 7.88 1.55
C ASP A 31 -6.43 7.61 2.72
N LYS A 32 -6.90 6.87 3.72
CA LYS A 32 -6.04 6.48 4.85
C LYS A 32 -4.96 5.49 4.44
N ALA A 33 -5.25 4.57 3.53
CA ALA A 33 -4.23 3.66 3.01
C ALA A 33 -3.07 4.44 2.36
N PHE A 34 -3.36 5.43 1.51
CA PHE A 34 -2.32 6.25 0.87
C PHE A 34 -1.56 7.15 1.87
N GLU A 35 -2.21 7.67 2.91
CA GLU A 35 -1.54 8.41 3.99
C GLU A 35 -0.44 7.54 4.63
N TRP A 36 -0.78 6.31 5.00
CA TRP A 36 0.16 5.38 5.63
C TRP A 36 1.19 4.80 4.65
N LEU A 37 0.85 4.63 3.38
CA LEU A 37 1.82 4.28 2.34
C LEU A 37 2.88 5.38 2.15
N GLN A 38 2.49 6.66 2.21
CA GLN A 38 3.46 7.76 2.17
C GLN A 38 4.38 7.74 3.39
N GLU A 39 3.85 7.51 4.59
CA GLU A 39 4.67 7.37 5.79
C GLU A 39 5.64 6.17 5.69
N SER A 40 5.19 5.06 5.12
CA SER A 40 6.04 3.88 4.89
C SER A 40 7.26 4.19 4.00
N LEU A 41 7.12 5.08 3.02
CA LEU A 41 8.24 5.57 2.20
C LEU A 41 9.24 6.37 3.03
N VAL A 42 8.75 7.24 3.92
CA VAL A 42 9.58 8.09 4.77
C VAL A 42 10.43 7.25 5.72
N ILE A 43 9.82 6.27 6.38
CA ILE A 43 10.52 5.40 7.34
C ILE A 43 11.28 4.25 6.68
N ARG A 44 11.19 4.12 5.34
CA ARG A 44 11.76 3.00 4.57
C ARG A 44 11.30 1.65 5.12
N ASP A 45 9.99 1.53 5.32
CA ASP A 45 9.35 0.34 5.86
C ASP A 45 9.70 -0.89 5.00
N SER A 46 10.13 -1.97 5.63
CA SER A 46 10.52 -3.19 4.92
C SER A 46 9.35 -3.89 4.25
N GLY A 47 8.11 -3.62 4.68
CA GLY A 47 6.89 -4.14 4.05
C GLY A 47 6.69 -3.68 2.61
N LEU A 48 7.28 -2.54 2.21
CA LEU A 48 7.19 -2.00 0.85
C LEU A 48 7.60 -2.98 -0.24
N VAL A 49 8.46 -3.96 0.07
CA VAL A 49 8.90 -5.00 -0.89
C VAL A 49 7.73 -5.88 -1.37
N SER A 50 6.63 -5.95 -0.62
CA SER A 50 5.46 -6.77 -0.94
C SER A 50 4.38 -6.03 -1.74
N THR A 51 4.60 -4.74 -2.08
CA THR A 51 3.56 -3.84 -2.62
C THR A 51 2.79 -4.41 -3.81
N LEU A 52 3.48 -4.90 -4.85
CA LEU A 52 2.81 -5.37 -6.08
C LEU A 52 1.96 -6.63 -5.86
N GLY A 53 2.38 -7.50 -4.94
CA GLY A 53 1.71 -8.76 -4.64
C GLY A 53 0.65 -8.66 -3.55
N ASN A 54 0.48 -7.49 -2.93
CA ASN A 54 -0.36 -7.36 -1.74
C ASN A 54 -1.86 -7.29 -2.08
N PRO A 55 -2.68 -8.25 -1.61
CA PRO A 55 -4.13 -8.22 -1.82
C PRO A 55 -4.84 -7.03 -1.14
N ALA A 56 -4.29 -6.51 -0.04
CA ALA A 56 -4.88 -5.38 0.68
C ALA A 56 -4.95 -4.11 -0.18
N PHE A 57 -4.19 -4.04 -1.27
CA PHE A 57 -4.12 -2.88 -2.16
C PHE A 57 -4.81 -3.10 -3.50
N TYR A 58 -5.62 -4.14 -3.68
CA TYR A 58 -6.35 -4.36 -4.94
C TYR A 58 -7.17 -3.13 -5.37
N ASP A 59 -7.95 -2.55 -4.45
CA ASP A 59 -8.79 -1.39 -4.72
C ASP A 59 -7.98 -0.09 -4.94
N LEU A 60 -6.73 -0.06 -4.46
CA LEU A 60 -5.84 1.07 -4.70
C LEU A 60 -5.32 1.08 -6.14
N ARG A 61 -5.24 -0.07 -6.83
CA ARG A 61 -4.62 -0.16 -8.17
C ARG A 61 -5.32 0.64 -9.26
N VAL A 62 -6.62 0.91 -9.07
CA VAL A 62 -7.43 1.74 -9.97
C VAL A 62 -7.45 3.22 -9.55
N ASP A 63 -6.91 3.56 -8.38
CA ASP A 63 -6.81 4.93 -7.90
C ASP A 63 -5.67 5.66 -8.65
N PRO A 64 -5.89 6.91 -9.12
CA PRO A 64 -4.86 7.66 -9.85
C PRO A 64 -3.57 7.91 -9.03
N ARG A 65 -3.62 7.76 -7.70
CA ARG A 65 -2.44 7.88 -6.83
C ARG A 65 -1.54 6.64 -6.83
N TRP A 66 -1.99 5.51 -7.37
CA TRP A 66 -1.22 4.27 -7.37
C TRP A 66 0.02 4.33 -8.25
N GLN A 67 -0.11 4.77 -9.50
CA GLN A 67 1.03 4.85 -10.41
C GLN A 67 2.13 5.79 -9.88
N PRO A 68 1.83 7.02 -9.41
CA PRO A 68 2.83 7.87 -8.78
C PRO A 68 3.47 7.26 -7.52
N PHE A 69 2.73 6.47 -6.75
CA PHE A 69 3.27 5.77 -5.60
C PHE A 69 4.28 4.68 -6.01
N LEU A 70 3.95 3.87 -7.01
CA LEU A 70 4.86 2.85 -7.54
C LEU A 70 6.10 3.45 -8.21
N ASP A 71 5.96 4.61 -8.86
CA ASP A 71 7.08 5.34 -9.46
C ASP A 71 8.12 5.72 -8.41
N ARG A 72 7.67 6.23 -7.25
CA ARG A 72 8.55 6.53 -6.11
C ARG A 72 9.26 5.31 -5.54
N LEU A 73 8.66 4.12 -5.68
CA LEU A 73 9.28 2.85 -5.29
C LEU A 73 10.20 2.26 -6.36
N GLY A 74 10.22 2.81 -7.58
CA GLY A 74 10.90 2.20 -8.73
C GLY A 74 10.21 0.91 -9.21
N LEU A 75 8.92 0.75 -8.94
CA LEU A 75 8.13 -0.45 -9.29
C LEU A 75 7.14 -0.22 -10.44
N LEU A 76 7.02 1.02 -10.93
CA LEU A 76 6.00 1.36 -11.93
C LEU A 76 6.17 0.57 -13.24
N GLU A 77 7.37 0.52 -13.80
CA GLU A 77 7.63 -0.21 -15.06
C GLU A 77 7.29 -1.70 -14.91
N PHE A 78 7.71 -2.32 -13.81
CA PHE A 78 7.38 -3.71 -13.51
C PHE A 78 5.88 -3.95 -13.42
N TRP A 79 5.12 -3.02 -12.81
CA TRP A 79 3.67 -3.15 -12.70
C TRP A 79 2.98 -3.00 -14.06
N LEU A 80 3.45 -2.09 -14.92
CA LEU A 80 2.90 -1.90 -16.27
C LEU A 80 3.10 -3.12 -17.17
N GLU A 81 4.19 -3.86 -16.99
CA GLU A 81 4.48 -5.10 -17.72
C GLU A 81 3.83 -6.35 -17.10
N MET A 82 3.35 -6.25 -15.86
CA MET A 82 2.78 -7.38 -15.14
C MET A 82 1.48 -7.85 -15.80
N PRO A 83 1.27 -9.16 -16.00
CA PRO A 83 0.00 -9.65 -16.54
C PRO A 83 -1.17 -9.29 -15.60
N ALA A 84 -2.33 -9.02 -16.18
CA ALA A 84 -3.51 -8.63 -15.41
C ALA A 84 -3.93 -9.71 -14.39
N GLU A 85 -3.74 -11.00 -14.71
CA GLU A 85 -4.01 -12.10 -13.77
C GLU A 85 -3.06 -12.14 -12.57
N HIS A 86 -1.88 -11.51 -12.69
CA HIS A 86 -0.94 -11.30 -11.59
C HIS A 86 -1.13 -9.94 -10.92
N GLY A 87 -2.10 -9.14 -11.38
CA GLY A 87 -2.47 -7.89 -10.77
C GLY A 87 -1.95 -6.62 -11.44
N GLY A 88 -1.43 -6.73 -12.66
CA GLY A 88 -1.09 -5.59 -13.49
C GLY A 88 -2.31 -4.77 -13.91
N PRO A 89 -2.12 -3.66 -14.63
CA PRO A 89 -3.20 -2.83 -15.12
C PRO A 89 -4.13 -3.62 -16.05
N THR A 90 -5.43 -3.45 -15.89
CA THR A 90 -6.42 -3.90 -16.88
C THR A 90 -6.57 -2.80 -17.93
N HIS A 91 -6.18 -3.08 -19.18
CA HIS A 91 -6.39 -2.20 -20.34
C HIS A 91 -7.83 -2.25 -20.86
#